data_AF-A0A150R284-F1
#
_entry.id   AF-A0A150R284-F1
#
_cell.length_a   1.000
_cell.length_b   1.000
_cell.length_c   1.000
_cell.angle_alpha   90.00
_cell.angle_beta   90.00
_cell.angle_gamma   90.00
#
_symmetry.space_group_name_H-M   'P 1'
#
loop_
_entity.id
_entity.type
_entity.pdbx_description
1 polymer ?
#
loop_
_entity_poly.entity_id
_entity_poly.type
_entity_poly.pdbx_seq_one_letter_code
_entity_poly.pdbx_strand_id
1 'polypeptide(L)'
;MIELVFKMTGEGGESRDILVRIHEPTRNPPENKWPWVVPVEVDGRNYNVPGEDPLDAIESGARHAAILLREIHGDALDPPIEPRS
;
A
#
# COMPACT_ATOMS: atom_id res chain seq x y z
N MET A 1 -6.18 5.52 -9.02
CA MET A 1 -4.89 5.15 -8.38
C MET A 1 -4.63 6.11 -7.23
N ILE A 2 -4.23 5.59 -6.08
CA ILE A 2 -3.78 6.36 -4.90
C ILE A 2 -2.27 6.13 -4.79
N GLU A 3 -1.49 7.21 -4.63
CA GLU A 3 -0.05 7.17 -4.43
C GLU A 3 0.29 7.90 -3.12
N LEU A 4 1.09 7.27 -2.27
CA LEU A 4 1.54 7.79 -0.98
C LEU A 4 3.06 7.71 -0.91
N VAL A 5 3.70 8.80 -0.49
CA VAL A 5 5.15 8.87 -0.30
C VAL A 5 5.44 9.06 1.18
N PHE A 6 6.17 8.12 1.76
CA PHE A 6 6.65 8.16 3.13
C PHE A 6 8.14 8.49 3.12
N LYS A 7 8.59 9.26 4.10
CA LYS A 7 10.03 9.46 4.32
C LYS A 7 10.50 8.51 5.41
N MET A 8 11.61 7.84 5.15
CA MET A 8 12.33 7.05 6.14
C MET A 8 13.65 7.75 6.44
N THR A 9 13.93 8.00 7.71
CA THR A 9 15.24 8.50 8.15
C THR A 9 16.05 7.32 8.69
N GLY A 10 17.13 6.94 8.01
CA GLY A 10 18.01 5.85 8.44
C GLY A 10 18.95 6.25 9.58
N GLU A 11 19.61 5.28 10.22
CA GLU A 11 20.54 5.49 11.35
C GLU A 11 21.75 6.39 11.02
N GLY A 12 21.98 6.72 9.74
CA GLY A 12 23.03 7.66 9.28
C GLY A 12 22.53 9.07 8.92
N GLY A 13 21.26 9.40 9.12
CA GLY A 13 20.66 10.67 8.69
C GLY A 13 20.34 10.76 7.19
N GLU A 14 20.57 9.68 6.44
CA GLU A 14 20.13 9.55 5.05
C GLU A 14 18.60 9.35 5.02
N SER A 15 17.92 10.20 4.25
CA SER A 15 16.48 10.10 4.02
C SER A 15 16.20 9.34 2.72
N ARG A 16 15.35 8.33 2.79
CA ARG A 16 14.87 7.57 1.64
C ARG A 16 13.36 7.75 1.50
N ASP A 17 12.91 7.98 0.28
CA ASP A 17 11.49 7.97 -0.05
C ASP A 17 11.02 6.52 -0.23
N ILE A 18 9.95 6.16 0.47
CA ILE A 18 9.24 4.91 0.35
C ILE A 18 7.91 5.17 -0.34
N LEU A 19 7.69 4.46 -1.42
CA LEU A 19 6.51 4.63 -2.26
C LEU A 19 5.48 3.53 -1.99
N VAL A 20 4.24 3.95 -1.82
CA VAL A 20 3.08 3.05 -1.79
C VAL A 20 2.10 3.45 -2.88
N ARG A 21 1.69 2.48 -3.71
CA ARG A 21 0.65 2.69 -4.72
C ARG A 21 -0.47 1.70 -4.52
N ILE A 22 -1.71 2.19 -4.45
CA ILE A 22 -2.92 1.38 -4.46
C ILE A 22 -3.60 1.64 -5.79
N HIS A 23 -3.62 0.62 -6.65
CA HIS A 23 -4.19 0.72 -7.98
C HIS A 23 -5.72 0.63 -7.94
N GLU A 24 -6.36 0.70 -9.11
CA GLU A 24 -7.80 0.49 -9.19
C GLU A 24 -8.13 -0.99 -8.93
N PRO A 25 -9.16 -1.28 -8.14
CA PRO A 25 -9.60 -2.65 -7.91
C PRO A 25 -10.14 -3.23 -9.22
N THR A 26 -9.76 -4.48 -9.50
CA THR A 26 -10.22 -5.24 -10.65
C THR A 26 -11.07 -6.40 -10.20
N ARG A 27 -12.00 -6.83 -11.06
CA ARG A 27 -12.88 -7.94 -10.76
C ARG A 27 -12.17 -9.26 -11.05
N ASN A 28 -12.11 -10.14 -10.06
CA ASN A 28 -11.64 -11.51 -10.20
C ASN A 28 -12.66 -12.38 -10.98
N PRO A 29 -12.22 -13.55 -11.49
CA PRO A 29 -13.15 -14.56 -11.99
C PRO A 29 -14.23 -14.88 -10.95
N PRO A 30 -15.47 -15.17 -11.40
CA PRO A 30 -16.63 -15.38 -10.52
C PRO A 30 -16.52 -16.58 -9.58
N GLU A 31 -15.51 -17.44 -9.79
CA GLU A 31 -15.25 -18.65 -9.00
C GLU A 31 -14.49 -18.36 -7.70
N ASN A 32 -14.00 -17.13 -7.52
CA ASN A 32 -13.23 -16.75 -6.34
C ASN A 32 -14.15 -16.27 -5.20
N LYS A 33 -13.84 -16.69 -3.97
CA LYS A 33 -14.56 -16.26 -2.76
C LYS A 33 -14.52 -14.73 -2.58
N TRP A 34 -13.44 -14.10 -3.04
CA TRP A 34 -13.28 -12.64 -3.07
C TRP A 34 -13.33 -12.15 -4.52
N PRO A 35 -14.46 -11.56 -4.95
CA PRO A 35 -14.68 -11.22 -6.35
C PRO A 35 -13.92 -9.97 -6.79
N TRP A 36 -13.25 -9.25 -5.88
CA TRP A 36 -12.40 -8.10 -6.20
C TRP A 36 -10.97 -8.31 -5.73
N VAL A 37 -10.04 -7.66 -6.43
CA VAL A 37 -8.63 -7.62 -6.08
C VAL A 37 -8.08 -6.23 -6.36
N VAL A 38 -7.30 -5.68 -5.45
CA VAL A 38 -6.54 -4.45 -5.67
C VAL A 38 -5.04 -4.76 -5.77
N PRO A 39 -4.36 -4.33 -6.84
CA PRO A 39 -2.90 -4.34 -6.88
C PRO A 39 -2.35 -3.26 -5.94
N VAL A 40 -1.39 -3.63 -5.11
CA VAL A 40 -0.68 -2.73 -4.19
C VAL A 40 0.82 -2.87 -4.40
N GLU A 41 1.49 -1.75 -4.64
CA GLU A 41 2.94 -1.64 -4.66
C GLU A 41 3.41 -1.06 -3.32
N VAL A 42 4.36 -1.70 -2.64
CA VAL A 42 5.00 -1.21 -1.40
C VAL A 42 6.51 -1.34 -1.54
N ASP A 43 7.22 -0.21 -1.58
CA ASP A 43 8.68 -0.15 -1.74
C ASP A 43 9.19 -1.01 -2.92
N GLY A 44 8.50 -0.92 -4.07
CA GLY A 44 8.81 -1.69 -5.29
C GLY A 44 8.35 -3.15 -5.29
N ARG A 45 7.69 -3.63 -4.23
CA ARG A 45 7.12 -4.99 -4.16
C ARG A 45 5.63 -4.96 -4.47
N ASN A 46 5.19 -5.91 -5.30
CA ASN A 46 3.80 -5.97 -5.78
C ASN A 46 3.00 -7.06 -5.04
N TYR A 47 1.79 -6.70 -4.64
CA TYR A 47 0.85 -7.54 -3.92
C TYR A 47 -0.53 -7.45 -4.57
N ASN A 48 -1.26 -8.55 -4.57
CA ASN A 48 -2.66 -8.59 -4.99
C ASN A 48 -3.51 -8.85 -3.74
N VAL A 49 -4.26 -7.84 -3.31
CA VAL A 49 -5.03 -7.89 -2.06
C VAL A 49 -6.51 -8.10 -2.39
N PRO A 50 -7.12 -9.21 -1.94
CA PRO A 50 -8.52 -9.51 -2.25
C PRO A 50 -9.50 -8.67 -1.40
N GLY A 51 -10.72 -8.50 -1.90
CA GLY A 51 -11.85 -7.90 -1.19
C GLY A 51 -13.22 -8.41 -1.67
N GLU A 52 -14.25 -8.22 -0.84
CA GLU A 52 -15.64 -8.58 -1.11
C GLU A 52 -16.29 -7.65 -2.14
N ASP A 53 -15.93 -6.38 -2.12
CA ASP A 53 -16.35 -5.34 -3.06
C ASP A 53 -15.17 -4.39 -3.40
N PRO A 54 -15.30 -3.44 -4.34
CA PRO A 54 -14.20 -2.55 -4.72
C PRO A 54 -13.65 -1.71 -3.57
N LEU A 55 -14.51 -1.23 -2.67
CA LEU A 55 -14.11 -0.41 -1.54
C LEU A 55 -13.40 -1.26 -0.50
N ASP A 56 -13.95 -2.44 -0.16
CA ASP A 56 -13.30 -3.39 0.75
C ASP A 56 -11.92 -3.83 0.24
N ALA A 57 -11.76 -4.02 -1.08
CA ALA A 57 -10.45 -4.31 -1.67
C ALA A 57 -9.47 -3.15 -1.43
N ILE A 58 -9.87 -1.90 -1.64
CA ILE A 58 -9.03 -0.71 -1.39
C ILE A 58 -8.66 -0.60 0.09
N GLU A 59 -9.63 -0.74 1.00
CA GLU A 59 -9.40 -0.68 2.45
C GLU A 59 -8.44 -1.79 2.91
N SER A 60 -8.65 -3.02 2.41
CA SER A 60 -7.76 -4.14 2.63
C SER A 60 -6.36 -3.89 2.08
N GLY A 61 -6.25 -3.29 0.90
CA GLY A 61 -4.97 -2.89 0.30
C GLY A 61 -4.21 -1.85 1.12
N ALA A 62 -4.91 -0.82 1.60
CA ALA A 62 -4.33 0.20 2.48
C ALA A 62 -3.86 -0.40 3.82
N ARG A 63 -4.68 -1.27 4.42
CA ARG A 63 -4.33 -1.99 5.65
C ARG A 63 -3.11 -2.88 5.44
N HIS A 64 -3.05 -3.61 4.33
CA HIS A 64 -1.92 -4.46 3.99
C HIS A 64 -0.62 -3.65 3.86
N ALA A 65 -0.67 -2.53 3.14
CA ALA A 65 0.47 -1.62 3.01
C ALA A 65 0.95 -1.08 4.36
N ALA A 66 0.03 -0.65 5.24
CA ALA A 66 0.37 -0.15 6.57
C ALA A 66 1.05 -1.20 7.45
N ILE A 67 0.58 -2.47 7.40
CA ILE A 67 1.21 -3.58 8.12
C ILE A 67 2.62 -3.83 7.59
N LEU A 68 2.79 -3.93 6.27
CA LEU A 68 4.11 -4.17 5.65
C LEU A 68 5.10 -3.05 5.96
N LEU A 69 4.67 -1.80 5.85
CA LEU A 69 5.49 -0.65 6.17
C LEU A 69 6.01 -0.72 7.62
N ARG A 70 5.13 -1.06 8.56
CA ARG A 70 5.50 -1.25 9.98
C ARG A 70 6.42 -2.45 10.19
N GLU A 71 6.20 -3.57 9.51
CA GLU A 71 7.05 -4.77 9.63
C GLU A 71 8.45 -4.55 9.05
N ILE A 72 8.56 -3.82 7.94
CA ILE A 72 9.83 -3.58 7.24
C ILE A 72 10.64 -2.47 7.91
N HIS A 73 9.97 -1.38 8.30
CA HIS A 73 10.64 -0.15 8.72
C HIS A 73 10.43 0.19 10.20
N GLY A 74 9.59 -0.55 10.92
CA GLY A 74 9.31 -0.29 12.34
C GLY A 74 8.73 1.10 12.57
N ASP A 75 9.29 1.81 13.55
CA ASP A 75 8.93 3.19 13.90
C ASP A 75 9.78 4.24 13.16
N ALA A 76 10.59 3.83 12.18
CA ALA A 76 11.49 4.73 11.42
C ALA A 76 10.80 5.48 10.28
N LEU A 77 9.48 5.31 10.12
CA LEU A 77 8.69 6.00 9.10
C LEU A 77 8.14 7.29 9.67
N ASP A 78 8.47 8.40 9.01
CA ASP A 78 7.74 9.65 9.20
C ASP A 78 6.32 9.49 8.61
N PRO A 79 5.30 10.13 9.21
CA PRO A 79 3.95 10.13 8.65
C PRO A 79 3.96 10.65 7.19
N PRO A 80 3.07 10.16 6.33
CA PRO A 80 3.07 10.49 4.91
C PRO A 80 2.88 12.00 4.75
N ILE A 81 3.71 12.60 3.90
CA ILE A 81 3.60 14.02 3.56
C ILE A 81 2.34 14.16 2.70
N GLU A 82 1.48 15.13 3.03
CA GLU A 82 0.23 15.37 2.29
C GLU A 82 0.47 15.43 0.78
N PRO A 83 -0.49 14.95 -0.05
CA PRO A 83 -0.33 14.91 -1.48
C PRO A 83 -0.03 16.32 -2.00
N ARG A 84 1.06 16.46 -2.75
CA ARG A 84 1.30 17.68 -3.54
C ARG A 84 0.15 17.77 -4.55
N SER A 85 -0.68 18.80 -4.38
CA SER A 85 -1.72 19.20 -5.34
C SER A 85 -1.14 19.53 -6.70
#